data_AF-Q646U0-F1
#
_entry.id   AF-Q646U0-F1
#
_cell.length_a   1.000
_cell.length_b   1.000
_cell.length_c   1.000
_cell.angle_alpha   90.00
_cell.angle_beta   90.00
_cell.angle_gamma   90.00
#
_symmetry.space_group_name_H-M   'P 1'
#
loop_
_entity.id
_entity.type
_entity.pdbx_description
1 polymer ?
#
loop_
_entity_poly.entity_id
_entity_poly.type
_entity_poly.pdbx_seq_one_letter_code
_entity_poly.pdbx_strand_id
1 'polypeptide(L)'
;GIGEGAPRSFSARILGMVWAGFAMIIVASYTANLAAFLVLDRPEERITGINDPRLRNPSDKFIYATVKQSSVDIYFRRQVELSTMYRHMEKHNYESAAEAIQAVRDNKLHAFIWDSAVLEFEASQKCDLVTTGELFFRSGFGIGMRKDSPWKQNVSLSILKSHENGFMEDLDKTWVRYQECDSRSNAPATLTFENMAGVFMLVAGGIV
;
A
#
# COMPACT_ATOMS: atom_id res chain seq x y z
N GLY A 1 31.02 -31.56 -12.59
CA GLY A 1 32.16 -32.17 -11.88
C GLY A 1 32.19 -33.69 -11.90
N ILE A 2 31.40 -34.36 -12.77
CA ILE A 2 31.51 -35.79 -13.02
C ILE A 2 31.72 -35.92 -14.54
N GLY A 3 32.85 -36.48 -14.94
CA GLY A 3 33.25 -36.63 -16.34
C GLY A 3 34.58 -37.35 -16.40
N GLU A 4 34.53 -38.68 -16.55
CA GLU A 4 35.72 -39.54 -16.57
C GLU A 4 36.41 -39.58 -17.96
N GLY A 5 35.85 -38.90 -18.97
CA GLY A 5 36.34 -38.90 -20.34
C GLY A 5 36.61 -37.51 -20.91
N ALA A 6 37.84 -37.28 -21.36
CA ALA A 6 38.21 -36.12 -22.19
C ALA A 6 38.40 -36.55 -23.66
N PRO A 7 37.90 -35.78 -24.64
CA PRO A 7 38.04 -36.14 -26.05
C PRO A 7 39.51 -36.19 -26.50
N ARG A 8 39.92 -37.32 -27.06
CA ARG A 8 41.29 -37.57 -27.51
C ARG A 8 41.59 -36.99 -28.90
N SER A 9 40.59 -36.84 -29.78
CA SER A 9 40.77 -36.32 -31.14
C SER A 9 40.67 -34.78 -31.21
N PHE A 10 41.43 -34.16 -32.12
CA PHE A 10 41.48 -32.70 -32.29
C PHE A 10 40.10 -32.12 -32.69
N SER A 11 39.38 -32.79 -33.60
CA SER A 11 38.02 -32.41 -34.00
C SER A 11 37.03 -32.45 -32.82
N ALA A 12 37.10 -33.49 -31.98
CA ALA A 12 36.24 -33.59 -30.81
C ALA A 12 36.56 -32.56 -29.72
N ARG A 13 37.81 -32.07 -29.63
CA ARG A 13 38.17 -30.97 -28.73
C ARG A 13 37.56 -29.64 -29.16
N ILE A 14 37.57 -29.33 -30.46
CA ILE A 14 36.93 -28.12 -31.00
C ILE A 14 35.42 -28.18 -30.74
N LEU A 15 34.78 -29.32 -31.01
CA LEU A 15 33.35 -29.51 -30.75
C LEU A 15 33.03 -29.40 -29.26
N GLY A 16 33.88 -29.93 -28.38
CA GLY A 16 33.75 -29.78 -26.93
C GLY A 16 33.85 -28.33 -26.46
N MET A 17 34.73 -27.52 -27.04
CA MET A 17 34.84 -26.08 -26.73
C MET A 17 33.58 -25.32 -27.14
N VAL A 18 33.05 -25.58 -28.34
CA VAL A 18 31.81 -24.95 -28.82
C VAL A 18 30.62 -25.38 -27.95
N TRP A 19 30.53 -26.66 -27.59
CA TRP A 19 29.49 -27.18 -26.71
C TRP A 19 29.53 -26.54 -25.32
N ALA A 20 30.73 -26.40 -24.73
CA ALA A 20 30.89 -25.73 -23.45
C ALA A 20 30.47 -24.26 -23.52
N GLY A 21 30.83 -23.55 -24.60
CA GLY A 21 30.39 -22.18 -24.85
C GLY A 21 28.86 -22.08 -24.96
N PHE A 22 28.23 -23.00 -25.70
CA PHE A 22 26.78 -23.08 -25.83
C PHE A 22 26.09 -23.33 -24.48
N ALA A 23 26.58 -24.28 -23.68
CA ALA A 23 26.04 -24.56 -22.34
C ALA A 23 26.15 -23.35 -21.41
N MET A 24 27.28 -22.64 -21.44
CA MET A 24 27.47 -21.40 -20.67
C MET A 24 26.46 -20.32 -21.09
N ILE A 25 26.21 -20.16 -22.40
CA ILE A 25 25.24 -19.19 -22.91
C ILE A 25 23.81 -19.53 -22.45
N ILE A 26 23.42 -20.80 -22.44
CA ILE A 26 22.10 -21.22 -21.95
C ILE A 26 21.93 -20.86 -20.48
N VAL A 27 22.89 -21.23 -19.62
CA VAL A 27 22.80 -20.94 -18.17
C VAL A 27 22.81 -19.43 -17.92
N ALA A 28 23.66 -18.68 -18.63
CA ALA A 28 23.70 -17.22 -18.54
C ALA A 28 22.37 -16.58 -18.97
N SER A 29 21.75 -17.06 -20.05
CA SER A 29 20.48 -16.54 -20.55
C SER A 29 19.33 -16.84 -19.57
N TYR A 30 19.32 -18.04 -18.99
CA TYR A 30 18.32 -18.42 -17.98
C TYR A 30 18.44 -17.57 -16.71
N THR A 31 19.67 -17.41 -16.20
CA THR A 31 19.92 -16.58 -15.00
C THR A 31 19.62 -15.10 -15.25
N ALA A 32 19.93 -14.58 -16.44
CA ALA A 32 19.58 -13.21 -16.84
C ALA A 32 18.07 -13.01 -16.91
N ASN A 33 17.33 -13.95 -17.51
CA ASN A 33 15.87 -13.86 -17.59
C ASN A 33 15.21 -13.96 -16.20
N LEU A 34 15.71 -14.85 -15.35
CA LEU A 34 15.25 -14.97 -13.96
C LEU A 34 15.48 -13.67 -13.18
N ALA A 35 16.68 -13.08 -13.28
CA ALA A 35 17.00 -11.82 -12.63
C ALA A 35 16.12 -10.67 -13.16
N ALA A 36 15.88 -10.62 -14.47
CA ALA A 36 14.99 -9.63 -15.07
C ALA A 36 13.56 -9.75 -14.52
N PHE A 37 13.04 -10.98 -14.39
CA PHE A 37 11.73 -11.24 -13.82
C PHE A 37 11.64 -10.77 -12.36
N LEU A 38 12.62 -11.11 -11.52
CA LEU A 38 12.64 -10.72 -10.10
C LEU A 38 12.69 -9.20 -9.89
N VAL A 39 13.30 -8.45 -10.81
CA VAL A 39 13.36 -6.98 -10.73
C VAL A 39 12.04 -6.33 -11.16
N LEU A 40 11.31 -6.97 -12.07
CA LEU A 40 10.05 -6.48 -12.62
C LEU A 40 8.84 -6.82 -11.76
N ASP A 41 8.88 -7.93 -11.03
CA ASP A 41 7.82 -8.35 -10.12
C ASP A 41 7.86 -7.52 -8.82
N ARG A 42 7.58 -6.22 -8.96
CA ARG A 42 7.38 -5.33 -7.83
C ARG A 42 5.92 -5.42 -7.41
N PRO A 43 5.62 -5.54 -6.10
CA PRO A 43 4.26 -5.43 -5.63
C PRO A 43 3.65 -4.11 -6.12
N GLU A 44 2.36 -4.13 -6.44
CA GLU A 44 1.69 -2.94 -6.97
C GLU A 44 1.97 -1.73 -6.07
N GLU A 45 2.34 -0.62 -6.70
CA GLU A 45 2.62 0.60 -5.98
C GLU A 45 1.38 1.06 -5.21
N ARG A 46 1.61 1.60 -4.01
CA ARG A 46 0.55 2.21 -3.20
C ARG A 46 -0.09 3.35 -4.00
N ILE A 47 -1.37 3.60 -3.74
CA ILE A 47 -2.11 4.68 -4.38
C ILE A 47 -1.39 6.01 -4.13
N THR A 48 -1.10 6.75 -5.18
CA THR A 48 -0.32 8.00 -5.07
C THR A 48 -1.12 9.15 -4.48
N GLY A 49 -2.45 9.09 -4.55
CA GLY A 49 -3.36 10.08 -3.96
C GLY A 49 -4.64 10.23 -4.79
N ILE A 50 -5.34 11.35 -4.62
CA ILE A 50 -6.65 11.57 -5.26
C ILE A 50 -6.61 11.64 -6.80
N ASN A 51 -5.45 11.91 -7.38
CA ASN A 51 -5.25 11.99 -8.83
C ASN A 51 -4.78 10.66 -9.43
N ASP A 52 -4.71 9.59 -8.64
CA ASP A 52 -4.33 8.28 -9.12
C ASP A 52 -5.31 7.78 -10.20
N PRO A 53 -4.84 7.26 -11.34
CA PRO A 53 -5.70 6.73 -12.40
C PRO A 53 -6.69 5.66 -11.91
N ARG A 54 -6.30 4.86 -10.91
CA ARG A 54 -7.13 3.79 -10.33
C ARG A 54 -8.33 4.33 -9.56
N LEU A 55 -8.19 5.51 -8.96
CA LEU A 55 -9.25 6.23 -8.28
C LEU A 55 -10.08 7.07 -9.26
N ARG A 56 -9.43 7.75 -10.21
CA ARG A 56 -10.11 8.63 -11.18
C ARG A 56 -10.97 7.87 -12.18
N ASN A 57 -10.53 6.68 -12.58
CA ASN A 57 -11.29 5.78 -13.45
C ASN A 57 -11.75 4.56 -12.65
N PRO A 58 -12.92 4.63 -11.98
CA PRO A 58 -13.39 3.55 -11.11
C PRO A 58 -13.59 2.26 -11.91
N SER A 59 -13.14 1.15 -11.33
CA SER A 59 -13.33 -0.20 -11.88
C SER A 59 -13.84 -1.12 -10.79
N ASP A 60 -14.65 -2.11 -11.15
CA ASP A 60 -15.20 -3.06 -10.17
C ASP A 60 -14.11 -3.94 -9.50
N LYS A 61 -12.89 -3.94 -10.06
CA LYS A 61 -11.72 -4.61 -9.47
C LYS A 61 -11.13 -3.84 -8.29
N PHE A 62 -11.33 -2.52 -8.23
CA PHE A 62 -10.73 -1.65 -7.22
C PHE A 62 -11.83 -0.88 -6.48
N ILE A 63 -12.31 -1.48 -5.39
CA ILE A 63 -13.42 -0.93 -4.60
C ILE A 63 -12.87 0.03 -3.55
N TYR A 64 -13.39 1.26 -3.54
CA TYR A 64 -13.09 2.28 -2.54
C TYR A 64 -14.36 2.99 -2.10
N ALA A 65 -14.38 3.44 -0.85
CA ALA A 65 -15.57 3.97 -0.21
C ALA A 65 -15.25 5.02 0.85
N THR A 66 -16.31 5.71 1.29
CA THR A 66 -16.30 6.59 2.45
C THR A 66 -17.50 6.29 3.36
N VAL A 67 -17.70 7.07 4.42
CA VAL A 67 -18.86 6.93 5.31
C VAL A 67 -20.02 7.75 4.75
N LYS A 68 -21.23 7.19 4.75
CA LYS A 68 -22.45 7.85 4.28
C LYS A 68 -22.76 9.09 5.12
N GLN A 69 -23.35 10.11 4.49
CA GLN A 69 -23.82 11.33 5.15
C GLN A 69 -22.74 12.08 5.95
N SER A 70 -21.48 11.86 5.62
CA SER A 70 -20.33 12.49 6.25
C SER A 70 -19.92 13.79 5.56
N SER A 71 -19.00 14.54 6.18
CA SER A 71 -18.33 15.69 5.55
C SER A 71 -17.65 15.31 4.24
N VAL A 72 -17.04 14.13 4.19
CA VAL A 72 -16.34 13.59 3.01
C VAL A 72 -17.34 13.28 1.90
N ASP A 73 -18.45 12.61 2.22
CA ASP A 73 -19.54 12.34 1.28
C ASP A 73 -20.11 13.63 0.65
N ILE A 74 -20.38 14.64 1.48
CA ILE A 74 -20.84 15.96 1.03
C ILE A 74 -19.80 16.65 0.14
N TYR A 75 -18.50 16.53 0.46
CA TYR A 75 -17.42 17.10 -0.34
C TYR A 75 -17.39 16.50 -1.75
N PHE A 76 -17.40 15.16 -1.86
CA PHE A 76 -17.41 14.48 -3.16
C PHE A 76 -18.67 14.74 -3.97
N ARG A 77 -19.82 14.87 -3.29
CA ARG A 77 -21.08 15.24 -3.94
C ARG A 77 -21.07 16.65 -4.53
N ARG A 78 -20.35 17.59 -3.90
CA ARG A 78 -20.26 18.99 -4.33
C ARG A 78 -19.26 19.19 -5.48
N GLN A 79 -18.22 18.37 -5.54
CA GLN A 79 -17.15 18.50 -6.52
C GLN A 79 -17.53 17.85 -7.87
N VAL A 80 -17.78 18.68 -8.89
CA VAL A 80 -18.22 18.20 -10.22
C VAL A 80 -17.16 17.32 -10.90
N GLU A 81 -15.88 17.65 -10.74
CA GLU A 81 -14.74 16.92 -11.31
C GLU A 81 -14.56 15.51 -10.73
N LEU A 82 -15.08 15.26 -9.52
CA LEU A 82 -14.99 13.97 -8.83
C LEU A 82 -16.30 13.19 -8.89
N SER A 83 -17.26 13.63 -9.72
CA SER A 83 -18.59 13.03 -9.82
C SER A 83 -18.56 11.54 -10.25
N THR A 84 -17.59 11.15 -11.09
CA THR A 84 -17.37 9.74 -11.46
C THR A 84 -16.99 8.90 -10.25
N MET A 85 -16.10 9.42 -9.40
CA MET A 85 -15.69 8.77 -8.16
C MET A 85 -16.85 8.68 -7.17
N TYR A 86 -17.62 9.76 -7.03
CA TYR A 86 -18.78 9.79 -6.14
C TYR A 86 -19.80 8.70 -6.50
N ARG A 87 -20.14 8.54 -7.78
CA ARG A 87 -21.08 7.49 -8.24
C ARG A 87 -20.61 6.07 -7.93
N HIS A 88 -19.30 5.85 -7.91
CA HIS A 88 -18.73 4.56 -7.56
C HIS A 88 -18.79 4.31 -6.05
N MET A 89 -18.43 5.32 -5.25
CA MET A 89 -18.47 5.26 -3.79
C MET A 89 -19.89 5.13 -3.26
N GLU A 90 -20.87 5.81 -3.86
CA GLU A 90 -22.28 5.82 -3.41
C GLU A 90 -22.87 4.41 -3.28
N LYS A 91 -22.40 3.45 -4.10
CA LYS A 91 -22.81 2.04 -4.06
C LYS A 91 -22.17 1.22 -2.93
N HIS A 92 -21.01 1.66 -2.44
CA HIS A 92 -20.15 0.91 -1.51
C HIS A 92 -19.89 1.64 -0.19
N ASN A 93 -20.53 2.79 0.04
CA ASN A 93 -20.35 3.56 1.26
C ASN A 93 -20.83 2.78 2.51
N TYR A 94 -20.12 2.97 3.62
CA TYR A 94 -20.40 2.34 4.90
C TYR A 94 -21.12 3.30 5.85
N GLU A 95 -21.80 2.79 6.88
CA GLU A 95 -22.49 3.64 7.87
C GLU A 95 -21.55 4.18 8.96
N SER A 96 -20.46 3.45 9.25
CA SER A 96 -19.49 3.81 10.28
C SER A 96 -18.05 3.65 9.81
N ALA A 97 -17.16 4.49 10.33
CA ALA A 97 -15.73 4.40 10.07
C ALA A 97 -15.14 3.07 10.58
N ALA A 98 -15.61 2.57 11.72
CA ALA A 98 -15.11 1.31 12.29
C ALA A 98 -15.39 0.10 11.38
N GLU A 99 -16.57 0.06 10.76
CA GLU A 99 -16.93 -0.99 9.79
C GLU A 99 -16.07 -0.91 8.54
N ALA A 100 -15.84 0.31 8.03
CA ALA A 100 -15.01 0.52 6.86
C ALA A 100 -13.55 0.11 7.12
N ILE A 101 -12.97 0.49 8.27
CA ILE A 101 -11.61 0.10 8.67
C ILE A 101 -11.50 -1.43 8.75
N GLN A 102 -12.49 -2.10 9.35
CA GLN A 102 -12.49 -3.56 9.40
C GLN A 102 -12.63 -4.18 8.01
N ALA A 103 -13.44 -3.61 7.12
CA ALA A 103 -13.57 -4.07 5.74
C ALA A 103 -12.27 -3.94 4.94
N VAL A 104 -11.46 -2.91 5.21
CA VAL A 104 -10.10 -2.79 4.63
C VAL A 104 -9.19 -3.89 5.18
N ARG A 105 -9.20 -4.15 6.49
CA ARG A 105 -8.40 -5.24 7.09
C ARG A 105 -8.80 -6.62 6.55
N ASP A 106 -10.09 -6.82 6.27
CA ASP A 106 -10.62 -8.06 5.69
C ASP A 106 -10.35 -8.20 4.17
N ASN A 107 -9.64 -7.25 3.54
CA ASN A 107 -9.43 -7.16 2.09
C ASN A 107 -10.73 -7.10 1.24
N LYS A 108 -11.86 -6.71 1.84
CA LYS A 108 -13.12 -6.48 1.12
C LYS A 108 -13.16 -5.11 0.46
N LEU A 109 -12.50 -4.13 1.08
CA LEU A 109 -12.35 -2.77 0.61
C LEU A 109 -10.87 -2.49 0.32
N HIS A 110 -10.54 -1.98 -0.86
CA HIS A 110 -9.16 -1.75 -1.26
C HIS A 110 -8.62 -0.41 -0.77
N ALA A 111 -9.50 0.60 -0.66
CA ALA A 111 -9.14 1.90 -0.11
C ALA A 111 -10.32 2.55 0.63
N PHE A 112 -10.00 3.21 1.74
CA PHE A 112 -10.96 3.96 2.53
C PHE A 112 -10.54 5.43 2.60
N ILE A 113 -11.46 6.34 2.24
CA ILE A 113 -11.20 7.78 2.24
C ILE A 113 -11.88 8.40 3.45
N TRP A 114 -11.07 8.92 4.38
CA TRP A 114 -11.53 9.49 5.64
C TRP A 114 -10.59 10.57 6.18
N ASP A 115 -10.96 11.16 7.32
CA ASP A 115 -10.16 12.19 8.00
C ASP A 115 -8.78 11.68 8.40
N SER A 116 -7.76 12.49 8.13
CA SER A 116 -6.36 12.10 8.36
C SER A 116 -6.05 11.78 9.82
N ALA A 117 -6.57 12.57 10.77
CA ALA A 117 -6.31 12.37 12.19
C ALA A 117 -6.78 10.99 12.70
N VAL A 118 -7.93 10.51 12.21
CA VAL A 118 -8.48 9.19 12.60
C VAL A 118 -7.67 8.07 11.93
N LEU A 119 -7.34 8.23 10.66
CA LEU A 119 -6.58 7.23 9.91
C LEU A 119 -5.14 7.10 10.38
N GLU A 120 -4.48 8.22 10.70
CA GLU A 120 -3.12 8.23 11.26
C GLU A 120 -3.10 7.55 12.62
N PHE A 121 -4.09 7.81 13.48
CA PHE A 121 -4.23 7.12 14.75
C PHE A 121 -4.40 5.59 14.56
N GLU A 122 -5.32 5.15 13.70
CA GLU A 122 -5.55 3.72 13.45
C GLU A 122 -4.35 3.01 12.83
N ALA A 123 -3.65 3.67 11.91
CA ALA A 123 -2.42 3.15 11.30
C ALA A 123 -1.26 3.10 12.30
N SER A 124 -1.20 4.03 13.26
CA SER A 124 -0.20 4.00 14.33
C SER A 124 -0.47 2.89 15.34
N GLN A 125 -1.75 2.60 15.61
CA GLN A 125 -2.15 1.64 16.63
C GLN A 125 -1.94 0.20 16.17
N LYS A 126 -2.26 -0.09 14.90
CA LYS A 126 -1.99 -1.37 14.26
C LYS A 126 -1.23 -1.11 12.96
N CYS A 127 0.01 -1.58 12.89
CA CYS A 127 0.88 -1.42 11.71
C CYS A 127 0.50 -2.33 10.53
N ASP A 128 -0.76 -2.76 10.44
CA ASP A 128 -1.32 -3.52 9.31
C ASP A 128 -1.84 -2.60 8.20
N LEU A 129 -2.18 -1.36 8.55
CA LEU A 129 -2.69 -0.34 7.63
C LEU A 129 -1.66 0.77 7.44
N VAL A 130 -1.72 1.40 6.27
CA VAL A 130 -0.89 2.56 5.93
C VAL A 130 -1.76 3.65 5.33
N THR A 131 -1.54 4.89 5.75
CA THR A 131 -2.11 6.05 5.08
C THR A 131 -1.29 6.37 3.82
N THR A 132 -1.96 6.83 2.77
CA THR A 132 -1.30 7.11 1.50
C THR A 132 -1.96 8.28 0.78
N GLY A 133 -1.17 8.96 -0.05
CA GLY A 133 -1.59 10.16 -0.76
C GLY A 133 -1.41 11.48 -0.02
N GLU A 134 -1.51 12.57 -0.77
CA GLU A 134 -1.47 13.93 -0.23
C GLU A 134 -2.82 14.36 0.35
N LEU A 135 -2.76 15.24 1.36
CA LEU A 135 -3.93 15.89 1.95
C LEU A 135 -4.59 16.82 0.93
N PHE A 136 -5.68 16.37 0.32
CA PHE A 136 -6.39 17.10 -0.75
C PHE A 136 -7.52 18.00 -0.25
N PHE A 137 -8.10 17.70 0.92
CA PHE A 137 -9.19 18.48 1.52
C PHE A 137 -8.74 18.99 2.90
N ARG A 138 -8.31 20.26 2.94
CA ARG A 138 -7.89 20.90 4.19
C ARG A 138 -9.09 21.45 4.93
N SER A 139 -9.60 20.65 5.85
CA SER A 139 -10.60 21.05 6.85
C SER A 139 -10.03 20.94 8.26
N GLY A 140 -10.61 21.67 9.20
CA GLY A 140 -10.26 21.62 10.62
C GLY A 140 -11.46 21.31 11.49
N PHE A 141 -11.22 20.59 12.60
CA PHE A 141 -12.23 20.39 13.62
C PHE A 141 -12.48 21.67 14.42
N GLY A 142 -13.72 21.89 14.85
CA GLY A 142 -14.10 23.07 15.61
C GLY A 142 -15.27 22.80 16.54
N ILE A 143 -15.39 23.63 17.56
CA ILE A 143 -16.48 23.54 18.54
C ILE A 143 -17.68 24.35 18.03
N GLY A 144 -18.79 23.66 17.77
CA GLY A 144 -20.04 24.28 17.33
C GLY A 144 -20.87 24.82 18.51
N MET A 145 -21.39 26.05 18.36
CA MET A 145 -22.35 26.66 19.29
C MET A 145 -23.48 27.35 18.51
N ARG A 146 -24.59 27.64 19.20
CA ARG A 146 -25.66 28.49 18.63
C ARG A 146 -25.08 29.88 18.28
N LYS A 147 -25.60 30.48 17.20
CA LYS A 147 -25.06 31.71 16.60
C LYS A 147 -24.80 32.85 17.60
N ASP A 148 -25.74 33.05 18.53
CA ASP A 148 -25.70 34.15 19.50
C ASP A 148 -25.32 33.68 20.92
N SER A 149 -24.54 32.60 21.03
CA SER A 149 -24.04 32.12 22.31
C SER A 149 -23.04 33.11 22.92
N PRO A 150 -23.22 33.54 24.19
CA PRO A 150 -22.28 34.45 24.86
C PRO A 150 -20.90 33.80 25.09
N TRP A 151 -20.82 32.47 25.04
CA TRP A 151 -19.59 31.70 25.29
C TRP A 151 -18.64 31.65 24.09
N LYS A 152 -19.12 32.01 22.90
CA LYS A 152 -18.34 31.87 21.65
C LYS A 152 -16.96 32.53 21.77
N GLN A 153 -16.92 33.76 22.25
CA GLN A 153 -15.69 34.53 22.33
C GLN A 153 -14.72 33.99 23.39
N ASN A 154 -15.24 33.65 24.57
CA ASN A 154 -14.41 33.10 25.65
C ASN A 154 -13.79 31.75 25.27
N VAL A 155 -14.55 30.87 24.61
CA VAL A 155 -14.03 29.57 24.17
C VAL A 155 -12.98 29.74 23.07
N SER A 156 -13.21 30.62 22.09
CA SER A 156 -12.22 30.88 21.04
C SER A 156 -10.90 31.42 21.62
N LEU A 157 -10.95 32.34 22.59
CA LEU A 157 -9.75 32.85 23.26
C LEU A 157 -9.02 31.77 24.05
N SER A 158 -9.75 30.88 24.74
CA SER A 158 -9.16 29.75 25.45
C SER A 158 -8.46 28.77 24.51
N ILE A 159 -9.05 28.46 23.35
CA ILE A 159 -8.42 27.59 22.35
C ILE A 159 -7.13 28.22 21.80
N LEU A 160 -7.14 29.52 21.50
CA LEU A 160 -5.94 30.24 21.06
C LEU A 160 -4.82 30.16 22.10
N LYS A 161 -5.15 30.42 23.37
CA LYS A 161 -4.20 30.31 24.48
C LYS A 161 -3.63 28.89 24.63
N SER A 162 -4.43 27.86 24.40
CA SER A 162 -4.00 26.45 24.41
C SER A 162 -3.12 26.06 23.21
N HIS A 163 -3.22 26.78 22.09
CA HIS A 163 -2.28 26.63 20.99
C HIS A 163 -0.96 27.36 21.26
N GLU A 164 -1.02 28.58 21.80
CA GLU A 164 0.16 29.41 22.11
C GLU A 164 1.05 28.80 23.19
N ASN A 165 0.45 28.18 24.21
CA ASN A 165 1.20 27.58 25.31
C ASN A 165 1.69 26.14 25.03
N GLY A 166 1.45 25.60 23.83
CA GLY A 166 1.87 24.25 23.44
C GLY A 166 0.99 23.11 23.97
N PHE A 167 -0.06 23.39 24.75
CA PHE A 167 -0.91 22.35 25.34
C PHE A 167 -1.56 21.45 24.28
N MET A 168 -1.93 22.00 23.12
CA MET A 168 -2.47 21.20 22.02
C MET A 168 -1.44 20.23 21.42
N GLU A 169 -0.16 20.62 21.38
CA GLU A 169 0.91 19.76 20.88
C GLU A 169 1.20 18.60 21.85
N ASP A 170 1.13 18.87 23.15
CA ASP A 170 1.25 17.84 24.18
C ASP A 170 0.12 16.80 24.08
N LEU A 171 -1.11 17.24 23.81
CA LEU A 171 -2.24 16.34 23.58
C LEU A 171 -2.05 15.47 22.33
N ASP A 172 -1.58 16.04 21.23
CA ASP A 172 -1.31 15.29 19.99
C ASP A 172 -0.26 14.19 20.20
N LYS A 173 0.84 14.52 20.87
CA LYS A 173 1.88 13.55 21.23
C LYS A 173 1.37 12.45 22.17
N THR A 174 0.51 12.82 23.13
CA THR A 174 0.02 11.87 24.14
C THR A 174 -1.01 10.90 23.57
N TRP A 175 -1.92 11.38 22.72
CA TRP A 175 -3.10 10.60 22.31
C TRP A 175 -3.08 10.12 20.86
N VAL A 176 -2.42 10.84 19.94
CA VAL A 176 -2.46 10.53 18.51
C VAL A 176 -1.17 9.82 18.08
N ARG A 177 -0.01 10.40 18.40
CA ARG A 177 1.31 9.87 18.01
C ARG A 177 1.97 9.04 19.12
N TYR A 178 1.20 8.13 19.72
CA TYR A 178 1.70 7.31 20.82
C TYR A 178 2.68 6.21 20.35
N GLN A 179 2.42 5.61 19.19
CA GLN A 179 3.15 4.46 18.69
C GLN A 179 3.74 4.78 17.31
N GLU A 180 5.05 4.56 17.16
CA GLU A 180 5.72 4.75 15.87
C GLU A 180 5.85 3.39 15.17
N CYS A 181 5.11 3.20 14.08
CA CYS A 181 5.30 2.04 13.20
C CYS A 181 6.58 2.27 12.38
N ASP A 182 7.57 1.41 12.57
CA ASP A 182 8.83 1.47 11.83
C ASP A 182 8.55 1.28 10.34
N SER A 183 8.73 2.34 9.56
CA SER A 183 8.49 2.36 8.12
C SER A 183 9.67 1.73 7.39
N ARG A 184 9.94 0.46 7.70
CA ARG A 184 10.88 -0.35 6.91
C ARG A 184 10.28 -0.47 5.52
N SER A 185 10.92 0.19 4.56
CA SER A 185 10.60 0.01 3.15
C SER A 185 10.56 -1.48 2.86
N ASN A 186 9.40 -1.97 2.42
CA ASN A 186 9.22 -3.39 2.12
C ASN A 186 10.39 -3.85 1.24
N ALA A 187 11.20 -4.77 1.76
CA ALA A 187 12.20 -5.43 0.95
C ALA A 187 11.48 -6.12 -0.22
N PRO A 188 12.12 -6.21 -1.41
CA PRO A 188 11.55 -6.97 -2.51
C PRO A 188 11.20 -8.39 -2.01
N ALA A 189 10.06 -8.91 -2.48
CA ALA A 189 9.54 -10.20 -2.06
C ALA A 189 10.66 -11.25 -2.10
N THR A 190 11.04 -11.77 -0.94
CA THR A 190 12.07 -12.80 -0.85
C THR A 190 11.50 -14.10 -1.37
N LEU A 191 12.26 -14.81 -2.21
CA LEU A 191 11.89 -16.15 -2.66
C LEU A 191 11.66 -17.07 -1.45
N THR A 192 10.44 -17.60 -1.32
CA THR A 192 10.06 -18.53 -0.25
C THR A 192 10.32 -19.98 -0.67
N PHE A 193 10.31 -20.88 0.31
CA PHE A 193 10.46 -22.32 0.09
C PHE A 193 9.44 -22.88 -0.91
N GLU A 194 8.21 -22.35 -0.90
CA GLU A 194 7.14 -22.76 -1.83
C GLU A 194 7.54 -22.53 -3.30
N ASN A 195 8.18 -21.40 -3.60
CA ASN A 195 8.62 -21.07 -4.96
C ASN A 195 9.72 -22.02 -5.48
N MET A 196 10.52 -22.62 -4.58
CA MET A 196 11.59 -23.57 -4.93
C MET A 196 11.21 -25.05 -4.76
N ALA A 197 10.00 -25.34 -4.26
CA ALA A 197 9.54 -26.71 -3.98
C ALA A 197 9.60 -27.62 -5.22
N GLY A 198 9.36 -27.07 -6.42
CA GLY A 198 9.44 -27.82 -7.68
C GLY A 198 10.82 -28.43 -7.96
N VAL A 199 11.91 -27.77 -7.53
CA VAL A 199 13.27 -28.31 -7.69
C VAL A 199 13.48 -29.54 -6.81
N PHE A 200 12.97 -29.51 -5.57
CA PHE A 200 13.04 -30.64 -4.65
C PHE A 200 12.20 -31.83 -5.14
N MET A 201 11.03 -31.57 -5.72
CA MET A 201 10.19 -32.61 -6.32
C MET A 201 10.88 -33.31 -7.51
N LEU A 202 11.60 -32.56 -8.35
CA LEU A 202 12.39 -33.15 -9.45
C LEU A 202 13.50 -34.07 -8.94
N VAL A 203 14.19 -33.66 -7.87
CA VAL A 203 15.22 -34.51 -7.24
C VAL A 203 14.59 -35.77 -6.64
N ALA A 204 13.47 -35.64 -5.93
CA ALA A 204 12.76 -36.78 -5.36
C ALA A 204 12.29 -37.76 -6.44
N GLY A 205 11.73 -37.27 -7.54
CA GLY A 205 11.33 -38.09 -8.69
C GLY A 205 12.48 -38.73 -9.45
N GLY A 206 13.71 -38.21 -9.33
CA GLY A 206 14.91 -38.84 -9.90
C GLY A 206 15.54 -39.93 -9.01
N ILE A 207 15.12 -40.02 -7.74
CA ILE A 207 15.57 -41.05 -6.80
C ILE A 207 14.67 -42.30 -6.85
N VAL A 208 13.39 -42.11 -7.15
CA VAL A 208 12.38 -43.18 -7.31
C VAL A 208 12.48 -43.79 -8.70
#